data_AF-A0A345HSU0-F1
#
_entry.id   AF-A0A345HSU0-F1
#
_cell.length_a   1.000
_cell.length_b   1.000
_cell.length_c   1.000
_cell.angle_alpha   90.00
_cell.angle_beta   90.00
_cell.angle_gamma   90.00
#
_symmetry.space_group_name_H-M   'P 1'
#
loop_
_entity.id
_entity.type
_entity.pdbx_description
1 polymer ?
#
loop_
_entity_poly.entity_id
_entity_poly.type
_entity_poly.pdbx_seq_one_letter_code
_entity_poly.pdbx_strand_id
1 'polypeptide(L)'
;MDRVTDRAPSSPPSPAEPPSEAARPLLAPLLSAEGQALLAELRDHDPAGELALATRLRRDHPAELVSAALAQARLRQRAVAKFGADDAYRMYFTPHGVEQATRSSVAAHRAARLVALTRATPGRAVRVTDLCCGIGGDAIELARAGFAVTAVDIDPLTCEIARTNVRTLAPGGPPATVTRADVRKYDTAGAEVLFIDPARRGGRGRIFNPEAYSPPLSWAIEAVRRVGTGAVKIAPGIPHELVPDDFEAEWISDGGDVKEAVLWHHPAVVPGTRRATLLTPAPVTLTGRGLPDPPVRPAGRYLYEPDGAVIRAHLVAEVAEELAGGLLDATIAYITADEARETPYATAYEITDELPFSLKRLKALLREREVGVLTVKKRGSAVEPEELRRRMKLKGPHAATVFLTRVAGAPTMLLGHPVSRPDRTAGTAQARSVSSSA
;
A
#
# COMPACT_ATOMS: atom_id res chain seq x y z
N MET A 1 61.01 -21.54 34.37
CA MET A 1 60.27 -22.49 33.51
C MET A 1 58.90 -21.90 33.32
N ASP A 2 58.63 -21.29 32.17
CA ASP A 2 57.28 -21.22 31.62
C ASP A 2 57.37 -20.92 30.13
N ARG A 3 56.60 -21.70 29.35
CA ARG A 3 56.72 -21.88 27.91
C ARG A 3 56.11 -20.70 27.15
N VAL A 4 56.89 -20.19 26.19
CA VAL A 4 56.41 -19.40 25.06
C VAL A 4 55.50 -20.27 24.20
N THR A 5 54.26 -19.83 23.96
CA THR A 5 53.41 -20.35 22.88
C THR A 5 53.21 -19.24 21.85
N ASP A 6 53.85 -19.44 20.71
CA ASP A 6 53.76 -18.62 19.51
C ASP A 6 52.38 -18.84 18.86
N ARG A 7 51.61 -17.76 18.65
CA ARG A 7 50.31 -17.81 17.95
C ARG A 7 50.43 -16.98 16.67
N ALA A 8 50.45 -17.68 15.54
CA ALA A 8 50.42 -17.09 14.20
C ALA A 8 49.17 -16.20 13.97
N PRO A 9 49.25 -15.18 13.10
CA PRO A 9 48.15 -14.28 12.81
C PRO A 9 47.03 -15.02 12.06
N SER A 10 45.79 -14.80 12.48
CA SER A 10 44.58 -15.35 11.87
C SER A 10 44.34 -14.79 10.46
N SER A 11 44.14 -15.67 9.48
CA SER A 11 43.74 -15.34 8.11
C SER A 11 42.48 -14.46 8.06
N PRO A 12 42.33 -13.59 7.04
CA PRO A 12 41.13 -12.77 6.87
C PRO A 12 39.90 -13.65 6.60
N PRO A 13 38.68 -13.20 6.98
CA PRO A 13 37.46 -13.96 6.76
C PRO A 13 37.23 -14.17 5.27
N SER A 14 36.97 -15.42 4.89
CA SER A 14 36.56 -15.82 3.54
C SER A 14 35.30 -15.05 3.11
N PRO A 15 35.14 -14.70 1.81
CA PRO A 15 33.88 -14.18 1.30
C PRO A 15 32.75 -15.15 1.64
N ALA A 16 31.61 -14.63 2.10
CA ALA A 16 30.44 -15.43 2.40
C ALA A 16 30.07 -16.29 1.19
N GLU A 17 29.96 -17.60 1.40
CA GLU A 17 29.42 -18.51 0.40
C GLU A 17 28.01 -18.04 -0.01
N PRO A 18 27.67 -18.07 -1.31
CA PRO A 18 26.30 -17.83 -1.73
C PRO A 18 25.38 -18.86 -1.06
N PRO A 19 24.14 -18.46 -0.68
CA PRO A 19 23.21 -19.39 -0.05
C PRO A 19 22.97 -20.62 -0.93
N SER A 20 22.93 -21.79 -0.28
CA SER A 20 22.66 -23.11 -0.85
C SER A 20 21.54 -23.10 -1.89
N GLU A 21 21.79 -23.75 -3.02
CA GLU A 21 20.95 -23.92 -4.22
C GLU A 21 19.64 -24.73 -3.99
N ALA A 22 19.28 -24.98 -2.72
CA ALA A 22 18.10 -25.76 -2.34
C ALA A 22 16.82 -24.94 -2.51
N ALA A 23 16.04 -25.32 -3.53
CA ALA A 23 14.70 -24.85 -3.90
C ALA A 23 14.62 -23.51 -4.64
N ARG A 24 15.19 -23.44 -5.85
CA ARG A 24 14.62 -22.56 -6.88
C ARG A 24 13.15 -22.98 -7.10
N PRO A 25 12.17 -22.05 -7.05
CA PRO A 25 10.81 -22.37 -7.47
C PRO A 25 10.85 -22.80 -8.93
N LEU A 26 10.70 -24.10 -9.19
CA LEU A 26 10.55 -24.59 -10.55
C LEU A 26 9.08 -24.33 -10.93
N LEU A 27 8.86 -23.26 -11.69
CA LEU A 27 7.52 -22.93 -12.18
C LEU A 27 7.00 -24.05 -13.10
N ALA A 28 7.85 -24.60 -13.98
CA ALA A 28 7.45 -25.61 -14.95
C ALA A 28 6.77 -26.87 -14.36
N PRO A 29 7.32 -27.55 -13.33
CA PRO A 29 6.62 -28.66 -12.66
C PRO A 29 5.27 -28.26 -12.08
N LEU A 30 5.14 -27.05 -11.52
CA LEU A 30 3.87 -26.57 -10.99
C LEU A 30 2.82 -26.38 -12.09
N LEU A 31 3.23 -26.02 -13.30
CA LEU A 31 2.33 -25.86 -14.46
C LEU A 31 1.88 -27.19 -15.08
N SER A 32 2.43 -28.33 -14.66
CA SER A 32 1.97 -29.66 -15.10
C SER A 32 0.58 -29.98 -14.56
N ALA A 33 -0.12 -30.96 -15.15
CA ALA A 33 -1.42 -31.40 -14.67
C ALA A 33 -1.36 -31.90 -13.21
N GLU A 34 -0.30 -32.64 -12.86
CA GLU A 34 -0.04 -33.11 -11.50
C GLU A 34 0.21 -31.93 -10.53
N GLY A 35 1.00 -30.94 -10.95
CA GLY A 35 1.24 -29.72 -10.18
C GLY A 35 -0.02 -28.89 -9.97
N GLN A 36 -0.88 -28.77 -10.98
CA GLN A 36 -2.18 -28.09 -10.84
C GLN A 36 -3.10 -28.82 -9.88
N ALA A 37 -3.16 -30.16 -9.95
CA ALA A 37 -3.96 -30.97 -9.03
C ALA A 37 -3.50 -30.80 -7.57
N LEU A 38 -2.19 -30.84 -7.33
CA LEU A 38 -1.60 -30.57 -6.02
C LEU A 38 -1.92 -29.17 -5.51
N LEU A 39 -1.77 -28.14 -6.36
CA LEU A 39 -2.10 -26.76 -5.97
C LEU A 39 -3.58 -26.57 -5.65
N ALA A 40 -4.48 -27.30 -6.32
CA ALA A 40 -5.91 -27.29 -6.01
C ALA A 40 -6.21 -27.97 -4.67
N GLU A 41 -5.61 -29.14 -4.40
CA GLU A 41 -5.73 -29.84 -3.11
C GLU A 41 -5.21 -28.99 -1.95
N LEU A 42 -4.15 -28.20 -2.19
CA LEU A 42 -3.51 -27.36 -1.17
C LEU A 42 -4.19 -25.99 -0.95
N ARG A 43 -5.30 -25.67 -1.64
CA ARG A 43 -5.94 -24.34 -1.55
C ARG A 43 -6.28 -23.94 -0.12
N ASP A 44 -6.90 -24.88 0.61
CA ASP A 44 -7.47 -24.66 1.94
C ASP A 44 -6.70 -25.42 3.03
N HIS A 45 -5.44 -25.79 2.77
CA HIS A 45 -4.66 -26.53 3.75
C HIS A 45 -4.35 -25.66 4.98
N ASP A 46 -4.48 -26.27 6.16
CA ASP A 46 -4.07 -25.67 7.43
C ASP A 46 -2.53 -25.76 7.57
N PRO A 47 -1.82 -24.62 7.73
CA PRO A 47 -0.39 -24.62 7.99
C PRO A 47 0.02 -25.45 9.21
N ALA A 48 -0.86 -25.64 10.20
CA ALA A 48 -0.55 -26.45 11.39
C ALA A 48 -0.39 -27.95 11.07
N GLY A 49 -1.04 -28.44 10.00
CA GLY A 49 -0.99 -29.84 9.57
C GLY A 49 0.05 -30.12 8.47
N GLU A 50 0.85 -29.13 8.09
CA GLU A 50 1.58 -29.17 6.83
C GLU A 50 2.64 -30.28 6.75
N LEU A 51 3.31 -30.61 7.88
CA LEU A 51 4.32 -31.67 7.88
C LEU A 51 3.71 -33.06 7.61
N ALA A 52 2.55 -33.33 8.21
CA ALA A 52 1.81 -34.57 7.97
C ALA A 52 1.30 -34.63 6.52
N LEU A 53 0.80 -33.50 6.01
CA LEU A 53 0.36 -33.35 4.63
C LEU A 53 1.51 -33.59 3.63
N ALA A 54 2.67 -32.98 3.84
CA ALA A 54 3.86 -33.17 3.02
C ALA A 54 4.32 -34.63 3.00
N THR A 55 4.31 -35.30 4.16
CA THR A 55 4.69 -36.72 4.28
C THR A 55 3.74 -37.63 3.52
N ARG A 56 2.44 -37.35 3.54
CA ARG A 56 1.44 -38.08 2.76
C ARG A 56 1.67 -37.89 1.26
N LEU A 57 1.74 -36.64 0.80
CA LEU A 57 1.85 -36.32 -0.63
C LEU A 57 3.13 -36.88 -1.27
N ARG A 58 4.24 -36.94 -0.52
CA ARG A 58 5.51 -37.51 -1.01
C ARG A 58 5.48 -39.01 -1.27
N ARG A 59 4.42 -39.73 -0.86
CA ARG A 59 4.25 -41.15 -1.20
C ARG A 59 3.80 -41.34 -2.65
N ASP A 60 3.00 -40.40 -3.14
CA ASP A 60 2.32 -40.51 -4.44
C ASP A 60 2.91 -39.53 -5.47
N HIS A 61 3.73 -38.57 -5.05
CA HIS A 61 4.27 -37.49 -5.88
C HIS A 61 5.78 -37.25 -5.66
N PRO A 62 6.51 -36.74 -6.68
CA PRO A 62 7.91 -36.36 -6.52
C PRO A 62 8.13 -35.35 -5.39
N ALA A 63 9.15 -35.57 -4.56
CA ALA A 63 9.38 -34.76 -3.37
C ALA A 63 9.62 -33.27 -3.66
N GLU A 64 10.29 -32.97 -4.77
CA GLU A 64 10.52 -31.59 -5.24
C GLU A 64 9.21 -30.90 -5.64
N LEU A 65 8.31 -31.60 -6.33
CA LEU A 65 7.01 -31.07 -6.74
C LEU A 65 6.13 -30.76 -5.52
N VAL A 66 6.05 -31.67 -4.55
CA VAL A 66 5.32 -31.46 -3.29
C VAL A 66 5.85 -30.22 -2.56
N SER A 67 7.18 -30.09 -2.50
CA SER A 67 7.82 -28.98 -1.78
C SER A 67 7.58 -27.64 -2.48
N ALA A 68 7.64 -27.61 -3.81
CA ALA A 68 7.30 -26.43 -4.61
C ALA A 68 5.81 -26.05 -4.48
N ALA A 69 4.90 -27.04 -4.46
CA ALA A 69 3.46 -26.81 -4.35
C ALA A 69 3.07 -26.25 -2.97
N LEU A 70 3.62 -26.80 -1.88
CA LEU A 70 3.43 -26.26 -0.53
C LEU A 70 3.99 -24.84 -0.39
N ALA A 71 5.18 -24.60 -0.93
CA ALA A 71 5.77 -23.26 -0.96
C ALA A 71 4.85 -22.26 -1.69
N GLN A 72 4.29 -22.64 -2.86
CA GLN A 72 3.33 -21.79 -3.54
C GLN A 72 2.03 -21.59 -2.77
N ALA A 73 1.47 -22.65 -2.17
CA ALA A 73 0.22 -22.55 -1.43
C ALA A 73 0.32 -21.52 -0.30
N ARG A 74 1.44 -21.52 0.45
CA ARG A 74 1.75 -20.50 1.47
C ARG A 74 1.85 -19.10 0.89
N LEU A 75 2.49 -18.94 -0.27
CA LEU A 75 2.61 -17.65 -0.93
C LEU A 75 1.25 -17.13 -1.42
N ARG A 76 0.39 -18.00 -1.97
CA ARG A 76 -0.98 -17.68 -2.39
C ARG A 76 -1.83 -17.22 -1.21
N GLN A 77 -1.79 -17.93 -0.08
CA GLN A 77 -2.48 -17.54 1.16
C GLN A 77 -2.06 -16.13 1.62
N ARG A 78 -0.74 -15.84 1.64
CA ARG A 78 -0.24 -14.50 1.95
C ARG A 78 -0.68 -13.43 0.94
N ALA A 79 -0.77 -13.81 -0.34
CA ALA A 79 -1.12 -12.92 -1.43
C ALA A 79 -2.61 -12.54 -1.46
N VAL A 80 -3.50 -13.28 -0.80
CA VAL A 80 -4.94 -12.96 -0.68
C VAL A 80 -5.17 -11.53 -0.21
N ALA A 81 -4.36 -11.05 0.75
CA ALA A 81 -4.48 -9.69 1.28
C ALA A 81 -4.17 -8.57 0.25
N LYS A 82 -3.55 -8.91 -0.89
CA LYS A 82 -3.21 -7.96 -1.97
C LYS A 82 -4.04 -8.15 -3.23
N PHE A 83 -4.39 -9.38 -3.57
CA PHE A 83 -5.03 -9.73 -4.84
C PHE A 83 -6.46 -10.26 -4.69
N GLY A 84 -6.94 -10.48 -3.46
CA GLY A 84 -8.17 -11.24 -3.22
C GLY A 84 -7.96 -12.74 -3.45
N ALA A 85 -8.87 -13.55 -2.92
CA ALA A 85 -8.73 -15.01 -2.99
C ALA A 85 -8.76 -15.53 -4.43
N ASP A 86 -9.71 -15.04 -5.23
CA ASP A 86 -9.94 -15.56 -6.58
C ASP A 86 -8.71 -15.42 -7.49
N ASP A 87 -8.05 -14.27 -7.47
CA ASP A 87 -6.84 -14.05 -8.26
C ASP A 87 -5.60 -14.64 -7.58
N ALA A 88 -5.42 -14.46 -6.27
CA ALA A 88 -4.24 -14.96 -5.57
C ALA A 88 -4.06 -16.47 -5.76
N TYR A 89 -5.13 -17.26 -5.69
CA TYR A 89 -5.05 -18.71 -5.86
C TYR A 89 -4.81 -19.17 -7.31
N ARG A 90 -4.90 -18.26 -8.29
CA ARG A 90 -4.60 -18.55 -9.70
C ARG A 90 -3.22 -18.05 -10.12
N MET A 91 -2.62 -17.16 -9.34
CA MET A 91 -1.30 -16.60 -9.58
C MET A 91 -0.17 -17.49 -9.08
N TYR A 92 1.04 -17.17 -9.52
CA TYR A 92 2.31 -17.72 -9.04
C TYR A 92 3.16 -16.58 -8.48
N PHE A 93 4.00 -16.93 -7.52
CA PHE A 93 4.72 -15.95 -6.74
C PHE A 93 6.16 -16.36 -6.44
N THR A 94 7.05 -15.39 -6.28
CA THR A 94 8.27 -15.59 -5.48
C THR A 94 8.04 -15.02 -4.07
N PRO A 95 8.82 -15.42 -3.05
CA PRO A 95 8.75 -14.79 -1.74
C PRO A 95 8.88 -13.26 -1.82
N HIS A 96 9.84 -12.78 -2.63
CA HIS A 96 10.05 -11.36 -2.88
C HIS A 96 8.86 -10.71 -3.60
N GLY A 97 8.31 -11.40 -4.60
CA GLY A 97 7.17 -10.96 -5.39
C GLY A 97 5.94 -10.69 -4.53
N VAL A 98 5.55 -11.61 -3.62
CA VAL A 98 4.40 -11.37 -2.71
C VAL A 98 4.64 -10.15 -1.84
N GLU A 99 5.85 -9.97 -1.33
CA GLU A 99 6.17 -8.86 -0.42
C GLU A 99 6.13 -7.50 -1.11
N GLN A 100 6.61 -7.43 -2.36
CA GLN A 100 6.77 -6.17 -3.07
C GLN A 100 5.58 -5.79 -3.96
N ALA A 101 4.82 -6.77 -4.45
CA ALA A 101 3.79 -6.48 -5.45
C ALA A 101 2.76 -5.46 -4.97
N THR A 102 2.30 -4.65 -5.91
CA THR A 102 1.20 -3.70 -5.71
C THR A 102 -0.09 -4.48 -5.40
N ARG A 103 -0.95 -3.92 -4.53
CA ARG A 103 -2.32 -4.42 -4.33
C ARG A 103 -3.14 -4.20 -5.60
N SER A 104 -4.03 -5.14 -5.94
CA SER A 104 -4.88 -5.02 -7.13
C SER A 104 -5.72 -3.75 -7.14
N SER A 105 -6.26 -3.33 -5.98
CA SER A 105 -7.04 -2.08 -5.88
C SER A 105 -6.24 -0.83 -6.30
N VAL A 106 -4.98 -0.77 -5.90
CA VAL A 106 -4.06 0.35 -6.19
C VAL A 106 -3.60 0.32 -7.66
N ALA A 107 -3.23 -0.86 -8.16
CA ALA A 107 -2.87 -1.05 -9.56
C ALA A 107 -4.04 -0.74 -10.51
N ALA A 108 -5.26 -1.18 -10.16
CA ALA A 108 -6.48 -0.90 -10.92
C ALA A 108 -6.82 0.60 -10.95
N HIS A 109 -6.65 1.31 -9.83
CA HIS A 109 -6.81 2.78 -9.79
C HIS A 109 -5.86 3.47 -10.78
N ARG A 110 -4.57 3.10 -10.77
CA ARG A 110 -3.61 3.63 -11.73
C ARG A 110 -3.99 3.32 -13.18
N ALA A 111 -4.38 2.08 -13.46
CA ALA A 111 -4.79 1.67 -14.80
C ALA A 111 -6.01 2.49 -15.28
N ALA A 112 -7.03 2.67 -14.43
CA ALA A 112 -8.19 3.50 -14.72
C ALA A 112 -7.82 4.96 -15.01
N ARG A 113 -6.86 5.51 -14.25
CA ARG A 113 -6.34 6.86 -14.48
C ARG A 113 -5.59 6.98 -15.80
N LEU A 114 -4.76 6.00 -16.16
CA LEU A 114 -4.10 5.98 -17.47
C LEU A 114 -5.13 5.90 -18.61
N VAL A 115 -6.23 5.16 -18.44
CA VAL A 115 -7.32 5.13 -19.43
C VAL A 115 -7.91 6.53 -19.63
N ALA A 116 -8.17 7.24 -18.53
CA ALA A 116 -8.71 8.61 -18.58
C ALA A 116 -7.74 9.60 -19.25
N LEU A 117 -6.44 9.51 -18.97
CA LEU A 117 -5.43 10.40 -19.56
C LEU A 117 -5.22 10.14 -21.05
N THR A 118 -5.13 8.88 -21.45
CA THR A 118 -4.83 8.49 -22.84
C THR A 118 -6.02 8.56 -23.79
N ARG A 119 -7.24 8.78 -23.25
CA ARG A 119 -8.50 8.79 -24.01
C ARG A 119 -8.64 7.55 -24.89
N ALA A 120 -8.34 6.38 -24.32
CA ALA A 120 -8.38 5.10 -25.02
C ALA A 120 -9.70 4.97 -25.80
N THR A 121 -9.59 4.89 -27.13
CA THR A 121 -10.74 4.83 -28.05
C THR A 121 -11.08 3.36 -28.32
N PRO A 122 -12.37 2.97 -28.42
CA PRO A 122 -12.73 1.61 -28.80
C PRO A 122 -12.03 1.16 -30.09
N GLY A 123 -11.42 -0.03 -30.06
CA GLY A 123 -10.79 -0.64 -31.24
C GLY A 123 -9.28 -0.40 -31.42
N ARG A 124 -8.63 0.45 -30.60
CA ARG A 124 -7.17 0.56 -30.55
C ARG A 124 -6.67 0.50 -29.11
N ALA A 125 -5.92 -0.55 -28.79
CA ALA A 125 -5.22 -0.64 -27.52
C ALA A 125 -4.01 0.30 -27.50
N VAL A 126 -3.93 1.15 -26.48
CA VAL A 126 -2.77 2.00 -26.23
C VAL A 126 -1.61 1.12 -25.71
N ARG A 127 -0.41 1.33 -26.24
CA ARG A 127 0.77 0.55 -25.82
C ARG A 127 1.38 1.10 -24.54
N VAL A 128 1.33 0.30 -23.48
CA VAL A 128 1.96 0.61 -22.18
C VAL A 128 3.18 -0.27 -22.00
N THR A 129 4.31 0.33 -21.65
CA THR A 129 5.49 -0.41 -21.21
C THR A 129 5.63 -0.30 -19.70
N ASP A 130 5.56 -1.45 -19.02
CA ASP A 130 5.70 -1.61 -17.57
C ASP A 130 7.15 -2.04 -17.27
N LEU A 131 7.97 -1.09 -16.82
CA LEU A 131 9.37 -1.30 -16.47
C LEU A 131 9.50 -1.63 -14.98
N CYS A 132 10.25 -2.70 -14.69
CA CYS A 132 10.33 -3.33 -13.37
C CYS A 132 9.01 -4.00 -12.97
N CYS A 133 8.42 -4.76 -13.89
CA CYS A 133 7.07 -5.30 -13.74
C CYS A 133 6.91 -6.31 -12.60
N GLY A 134 8.00 -6.84 -12.05
CA GLY A 134 7.98 -7.85 -11.01
C GLY A 134 7.16 -9.06 -11.46
N ILE A 135 6.36 -9.63 -10.55
CA ILE A 135 5.47 -10.78 -10.83
C ILE A 135 4.25 -10.42 -11.71
N GLY A 136 4.19 -9.20 -12.26
CA GLY A 136 3.16 -8.76 -13.21
C GLY A 136 1.87 -8.23 -12.57
N GLY A 137 1.87 -7.85 -11.28
CA GLY A 137 0.66 -7.34 -10.61
C GLY A 137 0.09 -6.09 -11.29
N ASP A 138 0.95 -5.16 -11.67
CA ASP A 138 0.57 -3.95 -12.42
C ASP A 138 0.23 -4.26 -13.89
N ALA A 139 1.05 -5.09 -14.55
CA ALA A 139 0.77 -5.58 -15.90
C ALA A 139 -0.61 -6.26 -16.06
N ILE A 140 -1.07 -7.01 -15.04
CA ILE A 140 -2.41 -7.63 -15.03
C ILE A 140 -3.49 -6.56 -15.08
N GLU A 141 -3.44 -5.54 -14.22
CA GLU A 141 -4.47 -4.51 -14.16
C GLU A 141 -4.43 -3.59 -15.38
N LEU A 142 -3.25 -3.30 -15.91
CA LEU A 142 -3.10 -2.61 -17.19
C LEU A 142 -3.73 -3.41 -18.35
N ALA A 143 -3.48 -4.72 -18.42
CA ALA A 143 -4.08 -5.57 -19.44
C ALA A 143 -5.61 -5.66 -19.29
N ARG A 144 -6.12 -5.76 -18.06
CA ARG A 144 -7.57 -5.72 -17.74
C ARG A 144 -8.21 -4.40 -18.15
N ALA A 145 -7.49 -3.30 -18.04
CA ALA A 145 -7.93 -1.98 -18.48
C ALA A 145 -7.90 -1.79 -20.02
N GLY A 146 -7.49 -2.81 -20.79
CA GLY A 146 -7.50 -2.76 -22.24
C GLY A 146 -6.24 -2.16 -22.88
N PHE A 147 -5.12 -2.13 -22.15
CA PHE A 147 -3.82 -1.76 -22.71
C PHE A 147 -3.12 -2.93 -23.39
N ALA A 148 -2.33 -2.63 -24.43
CA ALA A 148 -1.36 -3.57 -24.98
C ALA A 148 -0.06 -3.44 -24.16
N VAL A 149 0.20 -4.42 -23.30
CA VAL A 149 1.24 -4.31 -22.27
C VAL A 149 2.54 -4.95 -22.73
N THR A 150 3.65 -4.25 -22.56
CA THR A 150 5.00 -4.83 -22.61
C THR A 150 5.63 -4.72 -21.23
N ALA A 151 5.69 -5.84 -20.51
CA ALA A 151 6.28 -5.91 -19.18
C ALA A 151 7.77 -6.27 -19.28
N VAL A 152 8.62 -5.55 -18.56
CA VAL A 152 10.08 -5.74 -18.61
C VAL A 152 10.63 -5.90 -17.20
N ASP A 153 11.38 -6.99 -16.99
CA ASP A 153 12.11 -7.23 -15.75
C ASP A 153 13.47 -7.88 -16.04
N ILE A 154 14.41 -7.77 -15.11
CA ILE A 154 15.75 -8.33 -15.26
C ILE A 154 15.82 -9.78 -14.80
N ASP A 155 14.98 -10.17 -13.82
CA ASP A 155 15.04 -11.50 -13.23
C ASP A 155 14.27 -12.53 -14.09
N PRO A 156 14.94 -13.62 -14.55
CA PRO A 156 14.34 -14.58 -15.46
C PRO A 156 13.13 -15.32 -14.87
N LEU A 157 13.19 -15.70 -13.59
CA LEU A 157 12.09 -16.42 -12.93
C LEU A 157 10.87 -15.49 -12.76
N THR A 158 11.11 -14.26 -12.36
CA THR A 158 10.09 -13.21 -12.22
C THR A 158 9.40 -12.94 -13.55
N CYS A 159 10.15 -12.87 -14.66
CA CYS A 159 9.57 -12.77 -16.01
C CYS A 159 8.68 -13.97 -16.37
N GLU A 160 9.10 -15.19 -16.05
CA GLU A 160 8.32 -16.40 -16.32
C GLU A 160 7.00 -16.41 -15.53
N ILE A 161 7.07 -16.03 -14.26
CA ILE A 161 5.91 -15.87 -13.37
C ILE A 161 4.99 -14.76 -13.88
N ALA A 162 5.51 -13.58 -14.22
CA ALA A 162 4.72 -12.47 -14.74
C ALA A 162 3.96 -12.86 -16.01
N ARG A 163 4.64 -13.54 -16.95
CA ARG A 163 4.02 -14.04 -18.18
C ARG A 163 2.87 -14.99 -17.88
N THR A 164 3.07 -15.90 -16.93
CA THR A 164 2.05 -16.86 -16.51
C THR A 164 0.87 -16.16 -15.84
N ASN A 165 1.14 -15.23 -14.93
CA ASN A 165 0.12 -14.48 -14.19
C ASN A 165 -0.75 -13.64 -15.12
N VAL A 166 -0.14 -12.85 -16.03
CA VAL A 166 -0.86 -12.00 -16.98
C VAL A 166 -1.73 -12.85 -17.90
N ARG A 167 -1.18 -13.92 -18.49
CA ARG A 167 -1.94 -14.85 -19.35
C ARG A 167 -3.11 -15.49 -18.62
N THR A 168 -2.94 -15.80 -17.33
CA THR A 168 -3.98 -16.45 -16.52
C THR A 168 -5.10 -15.48 -16.15
N LEU A 169 -4.77 -14.25 -15.77
CA LEU A 169 -5.73 -13.31 -15.19
C LEU A 169 -6.32 -12.29 -16.17
N ALA A 170 -5.69 -12.08 -17.34
CA ALA A 170 -6.17 -11.18 -18.38
C ALA A 170 -6.23 -11.87 -19.77
N PRO A 171 -6.83 -13.07 -19.92
CA PRO A 171 -6.78 -13.84 -21.17
C PRO A 171 -7.52 -13.21 -22.35
N GLY A 172 -8.47 -12.30 -22.09
CA GLY A 172 -9.27 -11.62 -23.12
C GLY A 172 -8.80 -10.20 -23.46
N GLY A 173 -7.69 -9.75 -22.85
CA GLY A 173 -7.14 -8.42 -23.10
C GLY A 173 -6.37 -8.33 -24.42
N PRO A 174 -5.92 -7.13 -24.80
CA PRO A 174 -4.96 -6.97 -25.89
C PRO A 174 -3.67 -7.76 -25.64
N PRO A 175 -2.79 -7.91 -26.66
CA PRO A 175 -1.53 -8.62 -26.51
C PRO A 175 -0.71 -8.07 -25.34
N ALA A 176 -0.35 -8.96 -24.42
CA ALA A 176 0.58 -8.69 -23.34
C ALA A 176 1.83 -9.54 -23.52
N THR A 177 3.00 -8.89 -23.51
CA THR A 177 4.31 -9.56 -23.64
C THR A 177 5.14 -9.32 -22.40
N VAL A 178 6.04 -10.26 -22.11
CA VAL A 178 7.01 -10.13 -21.01
C VAL A 178 8.40 -10.38 -21.55
N THR A 179 9.29 -9.41 -21.39
CA THR A 179 10.65 -9.40 -21.91
C THR A 179 11.67 -9.34 -20.78
N ARG A 180 12.68 -10.21 -20.83
CA ARG A 180 13.80 -10.15 -19.89
C ARG A 180 14.84 -9.16 -20.38
N ALA A 181 15.02 -8.03 -19.69
CA ALA A 181 16.04 -7.05 -20.02
C ALA A 181 16.42 -6.19 -18.80
N ASP A 182 17.61 -5.58 -18.84
CA ASP A 182 17.89 -4.42 -17.98
C ASP A 182 17.09 -3.23 -18.51
N VAL A 183 16.14 -2.74 -17.71
CA VAL A 183 15.24 -1.64 -18.09
C VAL A 183 15.98 -0.37 -18.49
N ARG A 184 17.21 -0.15 -17.99
CA ARG A 184 18.05 1.01 -18.34
C ARG A 184 18.61 0.95 -19.75
N LYS A 185 18.62 -0.25 -20.35
CA LYS A 185 19.12 -0.54 -21.71
C LYS A 185 18.00 -0.94 -22.66
N TYR A 186 16.76 -1.03 -22.17
CA TYR A 186 15.62 -1.42 -22.96
C TYR A 186 15.15 -0.24 -23.83
N ASP A 187 14.91 -0.50 -25.11
CA ASP A 187 14.40 0.51 -26.03
C ASP A 187 12.90 0.73 -25.82
N THR A 188 12.53 1.97 -25.53
CA THR A 188 11.15 2.39 -25.26
C THR A 188 10.52 3.15 -26.41
N ALA A 189 11.15 3.24 -27.58
CA ALA A 189 10.66 4.00 -28.74
C ALA A 189 9.25 3.62 -29.22
N GLY A 190 8.80 2.39 -28.94
CA GLY A 190 7.44 1.92 -29.27
C GLY A 190 6.36 2.23 -28.23
N ALA A 191 6.73 2.73 -27.05
CA ALA A 191 5.81 2.97 -25.93
C ALA A 191 4.99 4.26 -26.14
N GLU A 192 3.68 4.18 -25.93
CA GLU A 192 2.81 5.37 -25.84
C GLU A 192 2.70 5.86 -24.40
N VAL A 193 2.88 4.95 -23.44
CA VAL A 193 2.86 5.22 -22.00
C VAL A 193 3.98 4.42 -21.34
N LEU A 194 4.71 5.04 -20.43
CA LEU A 194 5.60 4.34 -19.50
C LEU A 194 5.00 4.25 -18.10
N PHE A 195 5.03 3.05 -17.52
CA PHE A 195 4.89 2.87 -16.08
C PHE A 195 6.20 2.31 -15.53
N ILE A 196 6.69 2.88 -14.43
CA ILE A 196 7.95 2.46 -13.81
C ILE A 196 7.73 2.31 -12.30
N ASP A 197 8.04 1.12 -11.77
CA ASP A 197 8.08 0.83 -10.33
C ASP A 197 9.49 0.40 -9.90
N PRO A 198 10.41 1.35 -9.64
CA PRO A 198 11.79 1.00 -9.31
C PRO A 198 11.90 0.13 -8.05
N ALA A 199 12.82 -0.84 -8.08
CA ALA A 199 13.07 -1.68 -6.94
C ALA A 199 13.63 -0.86 -5.76
N ARG A 200 12.91 -0.89 -4.64
CA ARG A 200 13.22 -0.16 -3.41
C ARG A 200 13.71 -1.03 -2.25
N ARG A 201 13.98 -2.31 -2.51
CA ARG A 201 14.61 -3.23 -1.54
C ARG A 201 15.80 -3.91 -2.19
N GLY A 202 16.87 -4.06 -1.41
CA GLY A 202 18.01 -4.89 -1.76
C GLY A 202 18.29 -5.92 -0.67
N GLY A 203 19.44 -6.61 -0.75
CA GLY A 203 19.85 -7.59 0.27
C GLY A 203 19.97 -7.03 1.70
N ARG A 204 20.04 -5.71 1.86
CA ARG A 204 20.11 -5.00 3.15
C ARG A 204 18.77 -4.46 3.66
N GLY A 205 17.65 -4.76 2.97
CA GLY A 205 16.31 -4.32 3.36
C GLY A 205 15.83 -3.10 2.58
N ARG A 206 15.06 -2.22 3.25
CA ARG A 206 14.37 -1.07 2.64
C ARG A 206 15.34 0.05 2.30
N ILE A 207 15.22 0.59 1.09
CA ILE A 207 15.98 1.73 0.60
C ILE A 207 15.14 3.00 0.81
N PHE A 208 15.71 4.01 1.46
CA PHE A 208 15.04 5.28 1.74
C PHE A 208 15.40 6.38 0.75
N ASN A 209 16.66 6.46 0.32
CA ASN A 209 17.09 7.40 -0.71
C ASN A 209 16.54 6.97 -2.09
N PRO A 210 15.67 7.76 -2.74
CA PRO A 210 15.13 7.41 -4.06
C PRO A 210 16.18 7.29 -5.17
N GLU A 211 17.33 7.96 -5.04
CA GLU A 211 18.44 7.82 -5.98
C GLU A 211 19.20 6.49 -5.83
N ALA A 212 18.99 5.77 -4.72
CA ALA A 212 19.52 4.43 -4.51
C ALA A 212 18.54 3.33 -4.95
N TYR A 213 17.40 3.69 -5.57
CA TYR A 213 16.52 2.71 -6.20
C TYR A 213 17.18 2.08 -7.42
N SER A 214 16.61 0.98 -7.90
CA SER A 214 17.06 0.34 -9.14
C SER A 214 15.89 0.23 -10.12
N PRO A 215 15.79 1.12 -11.14
CA PRO A 215 16.70 2.24 -11.43
C PRO A 215 16.53 3.44 -10.46
N PRO A 216 17.48 4.40 -10.44
CA PRO A 216 17.34 5.64 -9.65
C PRO A 216 16.08 6.43 -10.04
N LEU A 217 15.49 7.16 -9.09
CA LEU A 217 14.31 7.99 -9.34
C LEU A 217 14.54 9.01 -10.47
N SER A 218 15.66 9.73 -10.46
CA SER A 218 16.03 10.67 -11.52
C SER A 218 15.97 10.05 -12.93
N TRP A 219 16.47 8.81 -13.08
CA TRP A 219 16.39 8.08 -14.34
C TRP A 219 14.94 7.79 -14.74
N ALA A 220 14.10 7.35 -13.79
CA ALA A 220 12.71 7.00 -14.06
C ALA A 220 11.89 8.24 -14.49
N ILE A 221 12.12 9.38 -13.84
CA ILE A 221 11.50 10.67 -14.19
C ILE A 221 11.87 11.06 -15.62
N GLU A 222 13.16 11.03 -15.98
CA GLU A 222 13.60 11.40 -17.33
C GLU A 222 13.08 10.44 -18.40
N ALA A 223 12.99 9.14 -18.09
CA ALA A 223 12.41 8.16 -19.01
C ALA A 223 10.94 8.47 -19.32
N VAL A 224 10.13 8.70 -18.28
CA VAL A 224 8.71 9.08 -18.43
C VAL A 224 8.57 10.43 -19.15
N ARG A 225 9.37 11.43 -18.78
CA ARG A 225 9.36 12.76 -19.41
C ARG A 225 9.65 12.68 -20.92
N ARG A 226 10.60 11.84 -21.33
CA ARG A 226 10.95 11.62 -22.75
C ARG A 226 9.80 11.05 -23.56
N VAL A 227 9.03 10.11 -22.99
CA VAL A 227 7.83 9.56 -23.66
C VAL A 227 6.65 10.54 -23.62
N GLY A 228 6.65 11.48 -22.67
CA GLY A 228 5.63 12.52 -22.56
C GLY A 228 4.37 12.07 -21.83
N THR A 229 4.14 10.75 -21.71
CA THR A 229 3.02 10.17 -20.96
C THR A 229 3.51 9.01 -20.09
N GLY A 230 3.21 9.07 -18.81
CA GLY A 230 3.54 7.95 -17.92
C GLY A 230 3.37 8.24 -16.44
N ALA A 231 3.79 7.25 -15.66
CA ALA A 231 3.73 7.28 -14.21
C ALA A 231 4.94 6.61 -13.58
N VAL A 232 5.48 7.21 -12.53
CA VAL A 232 6.54 6.62 -11.69
C VAL A 232 5.97 6.35 -10.31
N LYS A 233 5.95 5.08 -9.89
CA LYS A 233 5.59 4.70 -8.53
C LYS A 233 6.76 4.97 -7.58
N ILE A 234 6.46 5.51 -6.41
CA ILE A 234 7.44 5.81 -5.37
C ILE A 234 6.89 5.56 -3.97
N ALA A 235 7.78 5.45 -2.98
CA ALA A 235 7.39 5.33 -1.60
C ALA A 235 6.58 6.56 -1.13
N PRO A 236 5.55 6.38 -0.27
CA PRO A 236 4.72 7.48 0.23
C PRO A 236 5.47 8.60 0.96
N GLY A 237 6.67 8.29 1.46
CA GLY A 237 7.52 9.22 2.22
C GLY A 237 8.54 9.93 1.34
N ILE A 238 8.29 10.08 0.04
CA ILE A 238 9.14 10.89 -0.85
C ILE A 238 9.28 12.31 -0.27
N PRO A 239 10.50 12.86 -0.17
CA PRO A 239 10.68 14.28 0.08
C PRO A 239 10.01 15.11 -1.02
N HIS A 240 9.25 16.14 -0.66
CA HIS A 240 8.46 16.90 -1.62
C HIS A 240 9.31 17.66 -2.63
N GLU A 241 10.52 18.06 -2.24
CA GLU A 241 11.52 18.70 -3.09
C GLU A 241 12.05 17.80 -4.22
N LEU A 242 11.81 16.48 -4.14
CA LEU A 242 12.14 15.54 -5.21
C LEU A 242 11.00 15.34 -6.22
N VAL A 243 9.82 15.92 -5.99
CA VAL A 243 8.73 15.94 -6.97
C VAL A 243 9.04 17.02 -8.00
N PRO A 244 9.20 16.68 -9.29
CA PRO A 244 9.44 17.69 -10.33
C PRO A 244 8.22 18.60 -10.53
N ASP A 245 8.47 19.87 -10.83
CA ASP A 245 7.41 20.88 -11.02
C ASP A 245 6.51 20.57 -12.23
N ASP A 246 7.03 19.89 -13.24
CA ASP A 246 6.29 19.48 -14.44
C ASP A 246 5.42 18.22 -14.24
N PHE A 247 5.47 17.61 -13.05
CA PHE A 247 4.68 16.44 -12.70
C PHE A 247 3.52 16.80 -11.76
N GLU A 248 2.50 15.98 -11.78
CA GLU A 248 1.47 15.93 -10.74
C GLU A 248 1.78 14.76 -9.81
N ALA A 249 1.67 14.96 -8.50
CA ALA A 249 1.93 13.91 -7.50
C ALA A 249 0.64 13.45 -6.81
N GLU A 250 0.43 12.15 -6.73
CA GLU A 250 -0.73 11.54 -6.07
C GLU A 250 -0.31 10.58 -4.97
N TRP A 251 -0.85 10.75 -3.76
CA TRP A 251 -0.71 9.79 -2.67
C TRP A 251 -1.97 8.94 -2.57
N ILE A 252 -1.79 7.61 -2.53
CA ILE A 252 -2.91 6.66 -2.57
C ILE A 252 -2.97 5.89 -1.25
N SER A 253 -4.12 6.00 -0.57
CA SER A 253 -4.48 5.26 0.63
C SER A 253 -5.43 4.12 0.27
N ASP A 254 -5.22 2.94 0.87
CA ASP A 254 -6.08 1.78 0.74
C ASP A 254 -6.37 1.21 2.13
N GLY A 255 -7.64 1.28 2.54
CA GLY A 255 -8.08 0.88 3.88
C GLY A 255 -7.49 1.73 5.02
N GLY A 256 -7.18 3.00 4.78
CA GLY A 256 -6.59 3.92 5.77
C GLY A 256 -5.06 3.88 5.85
N ASP A 257 -4.41 3.04 5.04
CA ASP A 257 -2.96 2.95 4.92
C ASP A 257 -2.47 3.55 3.61
N VAL A 258 -1.56 4.51 3.67
CA VAL A 258 -0.90 5.04 2.47
C VAL A 258 0.04 3.99 1.88
N LYS A 259 -0.31 3.47 0.70
CA LYS A 259 0.45 2.39 0.06
C LYS A 259 1.60 2.92 -0.78
N GLU A 260 1.39 4.03 -1.47
CA GLU A 260 2.35 4.61 -2.41
C GLU A 260 2.08 6.10 -2.70
N ALA A 261 3.06 6.72 -3.35
CA ALA A 261 2.84 7.91 -4.14
C ALA A 261 3.15 7.60 -5.61
N VAL A 262 2.56 8.37 -6.53
CA VAL A 262 2.75 8.24 -7.97
C VAL A 262 3.01 9.62 -8.55
N LEU A 263 4.07 9.72 -9.36
CA LEU A 263 4.38 10.92 -10.14
C LEU A 263 3.81 10.73 -11.54
N TRP A 264 2.87 11.58 -11.93
CA TRP A 264 2.18 11.56 -13.21
C TRP A 264 2.74 12.63 -14.15
N HIS A 265 3.03 12.24 -15.39
CA HIS A 265 3.41 13.15 -16.46
C HIS A 265 2.54 12.88 -17.68
N HIS A 266 1.86 13.92 -18.17
CA HIS A 266 0.98 13.89 -19.33
C HIS A 266 0.58 15.33 -19.68
N PRO A 267 0.37 15.70 -20.96
CA PRO A 267 -0.04 17.06 -21.32
C PRO A 267 -1.36 17.55 -20.69
N ALA A 268 -2.22 16.64 -20.23
CA ALA A 268 -3.50 16.96 -19.57
C ALA A 268 -3.44 16.97 -18.03
N VAL A 269 -2.31 16.62 -17.40
CA VAL A 269 -2.18 16.88 -15.95
C VAL A 269 -1.81 18.34 -15.72
N VAL A 270 -2.11 18.86 -14.53
CA VAL A 270 -1.73 20.21 -14.12
C VAL A 270 -0.40 20.13 -13.35
N PRO A 271 0.71 20.66 -13.91
CA PRO A 271 2.02 20.68 -13.26
C PRO A 271 1.98 21.18 -11.81
N GLY A 272 2.75 20.56 -10.92
CA GLY A 272 2.85 20.94 -9.50
C GLY A 272 1.64 20.55 -8.64
N THR A 273 0.58 20.01 -9.24
CA THR A 273 -0.64 19.61 -8.52
C THR A 273 -0.36 18.42 -7.62
N ARG A 274 -0.96 18.45 -6.42
CA ARG A 274 -0.91 17.35 -5.45
C ARG A 274 -2.30 16.78 -5.24
N ARG A 275 -2.38 15.46 -5.13
CA ARG A 275 -3.62 14.71 -4.95
C ARG A 275 -3.50 13.72 -3.80
N ALA A 276 -4.60 13.53 -3.09
CA ALA A 276 -4.77 12.43 -2.15
C ALA A 276 -5.98 11.60 -2.58
N THR A 277 -5.76 10.32 -2.85
CA THR A 277 -6.83 9.39 -3.24
C THR A 277 -7.01 8.33 -2.18
N LEU A 278 -8.26 8.15 -1.74
CA LEU A 278 -8.64 7.11 -0.79
C LEU A 278 -9.43 6.05 -1.54
N LEU A 279 -8.86 4.84 -1.61
CA LEU A 279 -9.52 3.67 -2.17
C LEU A 279 -10.51 3.14 -1.14
N THR A 280 -11.76 3.54 -1.32
CA THR A 280 -12.93 2.96 -0.65
C THR A 280 -13.78 2.24 -1.71
N PRO A 281 -14.90 1.56 -1.37
CA PRO A 281 -15.78 0.99 -2.38
C PRO A 281 -16.20 1.97 -3.48
N ALA A 282 -16.25 3.27 -3.15
CA ALA A 282 -16.30 4.36 -4.13
C ALA A 282 -15.06 5.26 -3.93
N PRO A 283 -13.99 5.09 -4.74
CA PRO A 283 -12.78 5.89 -4.59
C PRO A 283 -13.07 7.39 -4.65
N VAL A 284 -12.42 8.15 -3.79
CA VAL A 284 -12.51 9.62 -3.77
C VAL A 284 -11.12 10.22 -3.89
N THR A 285 -11.02 11.36 -4.58
CA THR A 285 -9.77 12.09 -4.73
C THR A 285 -9.93 13.55 -4.35
N LEU A 286 -9.10 13.99 -3.42
CA LEU A 286 -8.88 15.39 -3.10
C LEU A 286 -7.75 15.94 -3.97
N THR A 287 -7.97 17.08 -4.61
CA THR A 287 -6.98 17.77 -5.44
C THR A 287 -6.65 19.12 -4.82
N GLY A 288 -5.35 19.41 -4.65
CA GLY A 288 -4.90 20.66 -4.05
C GLY A 288 -5.24 21.87 -4.89
N ARG A 289 -5.70 22.93 -4.23
CA ARG A 289 -6.01 24.24 -4.81
C ARG A 289 -4.97 25.30 -4.45
N GLY A 290 -3.98 24.94 -3.63
CA GLY A 290 -2.93 25.85 -3.18
C GLY A 290 -3.38 26.74 -2.02
N LEU A 291 -4.30 26.25 -1.18
CA LEU A 291 -4.70 26.98 0.03
C LEU A 291 -3.52 27.20 0.98
N PRO A 292 -3.51 28.32 1.72
CA PRO A 292 -2.52 28.55 2.78
C PRO A 292 -2.71 27.56 3.94
N ASP A 293 -1.71 27.49 4.82
CA ASP A 293 -1.80 26.67 6.03
C ASP A 293 -3.04 27.09 6.87
N PRO A 294 -3.86 26.11 7.32
CA PRO A 294 -5.05 26.42 8.08
C PRO A 294 -4.70 27.07 9.43
N PRO A 295 -5.53 28.01 9.91
CA PRO A 295 -5.23 28.77 11.13
C PRO A 295 -5.21 27.85 12.35
N VAL A 296 -4.33 28.16 13.30
CA VAL A 296 -4.34 27.53 14.62
C VAL A 296 -5.48 28.13 15.45
N ARG A 297 -6.26 27.29 16.13
CA ARG A 297 -7.39 27.69 16.96
C ARG A 297 -7.50 26.81 18.22
N PRO A 298 -8.23 27.26 19.26
CA PRO A 298 -8.59 26.42 20.40
C PRO A 298 -9.37 25.18 19.96
N ALA A 299 -9.30 24.11 20.77
CA ALA A 299 -10.05 22.89 20.49
C ALA A 299 -11.56 23.17 20.51
N GLY A 300 -12.24 22.79 19.42
CA GLY A 300 -13.69 22.71 19.34
C GLY A 300 -14.21 21.37 19.83
N ARG A 301 -15.52 21.15 19.66
CA ARG A 301 -16.20 19.91 20.07
C ARG A 301 -15.75 18.68 19.27
N TYR A 302 -15.32 18.87 18.03
CA TYR A 302 -14.93 17.78 17.15
C TYR A 302 -13.46 17.85 16.78
N LEU A 303 -12.85 16.66 16.70
CA LEU A 303 -11.50 16.42 16.23
C LEU A 303 -11.54 15.49 15.03
N TYR A 304 -10.84 15.86 13.97
CA TYR A 304 -10.71 15.07 12.77
C TYR A 304 -9.26 14.63 12.61
N GLU A 305 -9.07 13.33 12.42
CA GLU A 305 -7.81 12.72 12.01
C GLU A 305 -7.83 12.54 10.49
N PRO A 306 -7.13 13.38 9.71
CA PRO A 306 -7.05 13.22 8.26
C PRO A 306 -6.38 11.90 7.89
N ASP A 307 -6.80 11.33 6.77
CA ASP A 307 -6.16 10.14 6.21
C ASP A 307 -4.67 10.42 5.90
N GLY A 308 -3.84 9.40 6.03
CA GLY A 308 -2.40 9.53 5.80
C GLY A 308 -2.06 10.09 4.41
N ALA A 309 -2.84 9.82 3.37
CA ALA A 309 -2.62 10.33 2.03
C ALA A 309 -2.88 11.84 1.97
N VAL A 310 -3.90 12.35 2.66
CA VAL A 310 -4.17 13.80 2.79
C VAL A 310 -2.98 14.50 3.45
N ILE A 311 -2.48 13.91 4.55
CA ILE A 311 -1.34 14.45 5.29
C ILE A 311 -0.09 14.45 4.39
N ARG A 312 0.21 13.32 3.75
CA ARG A 312 1.39 13.16 2.89
C ARG A 312 1.32 13.99 1.61
N ALA A 313 0.13 14.28 1.09
CA ALA A 313 -0.04 15.16 -0.06
C ALA A 313 0.00 16.66 0.32
N HIS A 314 0.13 17.00 1.61
CA HIS A 314 0.02 18.35 2.15
C HIS A 314 -1.34 19.01 1.85
N LEU A 315 -2.43 18.24 1.92
CA LEU A 315 -3.80 18.70 1.62
C LEU A 315 -4.66 18.89 2.87
N VAL A 316 -4.05 19.04 4.04
CA VAL A 316 -4.75 19.27 5.31
C VAL A 316 -5.55 20.58 5.27
N ALA A 317 -5.03 21.61 4.58
CA ALA A 317 -5.72 22.88 4.36
C ALA A 317 -7.08 22.71 3.68
N GLU A 318 -7.13 21.87 2.65
CA GLU A 318 -8.35 21.62 1.87
C GLU A 318 -9.43 20.97 2.74
N VAL A 319 -9.05 19.97 3.53
CA VAL A 319 -9.98 19.31 4.45
C VAL A 319 -10.41 20.23 5.60
N ALA A 320 -9.50 21.07 6.10
CA ALA A 320 -9.83 22.03 7.15
C ALA A 320 -10.86 23.06 6.68
N GLU A 321 -10.74 23.54 5.44
CA GLU A 321 -11.71 24.46 4.84
C GLU A 321 -13.09 23.79 4.69
N GLU A 322 -13.17 22.56 4.13
CA GLU A 322 -14.44 21.81 4.01
C GLU A 322 -15.16 21.67 5.36
N LEU A 323 -14.38 21.43 6.42
CA LEU A 323 -14.88 21.24 7.78
C LEU A 323 -15.18 22.56 8.52
N ALA A 324 -14.93 23.72 7.92
CA ALA A 324 -14.91 25.02 8.62
C ALA A 324 -14.06 24.97 9.91
N GLY A 325 -12.96 24.22 9.85
CA GLY A 325 -12.08 23.92 10.96
C GLY A 325 -10.76 24.69 10.93
N GLY A 326 -9.90 24.38 11.88
CA GLY A 326 -8.52 24.85 11.94
C GLY A 326 -7.64 23.80 12.62
N LEU A 327 -6.35 24.11 12.81
CA LEU A 327 -5.42 23.20 13.48
C LEU A 327 -5.41 23.43 14.99
N LEU A 328 -5.15 22.37 15.75
CA LEU A 328 -4.82 22.49 17.18
C LEU A 328 -3.44 23.09 17.42
N ASP A 329 -2.51 22.86 16.49
CA ASP A 329 -1.12 23.26 16.55
C ASP A 329 -0.55 23.30 15.13
N ALA A 330 0.30 24.28 14.83
CA ALA A 330 0.87 24.48 13.49
C ALA A 330 1.69 23.28 12.98
N THR A 331 2.18 22.42 13.89
CA THR A 331 3.01 21.25 13.55
C THR A 331 2.25 19.93 13.52
N ILE A 332 0.94 19.95 13.80
CA ILE A 332 0.13 18.76 14.01
C ILE A 332 -1.05 18.76 13.04
N ALA A 333 -1.11 17.75 12.18
CA ALA A 333 -2.21 17.53 11.24
C ALA A 333 -3.47 16.95 11.90
N TYR A 334 -3.94 17.53 13.02
CA TYR A 334 -5.28 17.30 13.55
C TYR A 334 -6.12 18.54 13.30
N ILE A 335 -7.29 18.35 12.70
CA ILE A 335 -8.23 19.44 12.42
C ILE A 335 -9.28 19.45 13.53
N THR A 336 -9.59 20.62 14.07
CA THR A 336 -10.65 20.80 15.05
C THR A 336 -11.75 21.71 14.50
N ALA A 337 -13.00 21.42 14.86
CA ALA A 337 -14.17 22.18 14.46
C ALA A 337 -15.24 22.16 15.57
N ASP A 338 -16.15 23.12 15.54
CA ASP A 338 -17.24 23.24 16.53
C ASP A 338 -18.44 22.35 16.18
N GLU A 339 -18.66 22.10 14.89
CA GLU A 339 -19.77 21.30 14.36
C GLU A 339 -19.29 20.02 13.67
N ALA A 340 -20.10 18.97 13.75
CA ALA A 340 -19.86 17.74 13.02
C ALA A 340 -20.21 17.94 11.54
N ARG A 341 -19.27 17.60 10.66
CA ARG A 341 -19.44 17.60 9.21
C ARG A 341 -18.88 16.30 8.65
N GLU A 342 -19.63 15.70 7.73
CA GLU A 342 -19.17 14.48 7.08
C GLU A 342 -18.07 14.78 6.08
N THR A 343 -17.01 13.98 6.12
CA THR A 343 -15.95 13.99 5.10
C THR A 343 -15.42 12.57 4.91
N PRO A 344 -15.09 12.16 3.67
CA PRO A 344 -14.40 10.90 3.45
C PRO A 344 -12.90 10.99 3.78
N TYR A 345 -12.34 12.19 3.90
CA TYR A 345 -10.90 12.43 4.00
C TYR A 345 -10.35 12.44 5.43
N ALA A 346 -11.21 12.29 6.43
CA ALA A 346 -10.82 12.23 7.84
C ALA A 346 -11.76 11.35 8.66
N THR A 347 -11.25 10.85 9.78
CA THR A 347 -12.05 10.19 10.82
C THR A 347 -12.41 11.21 11.89
N ALA A 348 -13.71 11.38 12.16
CA ALA A 348 -14.22 12.32 13.14
C ALA A 348 -14.37 11.69 14.52
N TYR A 349 -14.05 12.48 15.54
CA TYR A 349 -14.18 12.15 16.95
C TYR A 349 -14.85 13.31 17.68
N GLU A 350 -15.82 13.01 18.53
CA GLU A 350 -16.36 13.99 19.47
C GLU A 350 -15.49 14.00 20.72
N ILE A 351 -14.99 15.18 21.09
CA ILE A 351 -14.10 15.37 22.22
C ILE A 351 -14.92 15.73 23.45
N THR A 352 -14.72 14.95 24.51
CA THR A 352 -15.38 15.12 25.81
C THR A 352 -14.50 15.87 26.81
N ASP A 353 -13.17 15.82 26.65
CA ASP A 353 -12.24 16.42 27.59
C ASP A 353 -10.98 16.91 26.90
N GLU A 354 -10.48 18.06 27.36
CA GLU A 354 -9.14 18.58 27.08
C GLU A 354 -8.38 18.74 28.40
N LEU A 355 -7.24 18.06 28.52
CA LEU A 355 -6.45 18.04 29.75
C LEU A 355 -4.96 18.17 29.46
N PRO A 356 -4.18 18.90 30.27
CA PRO A 356 -2.72 18.84 30.21
C PRO A 356 -2.22 17.40 30.37
N PHE A 357 -1.14 17.04 29.67
CA PHE A 357 -0.61 15.68 29.73
C PHE A 357 -0.28 15.23 31.16
N SER A 358 -0.98 14.19 31.62
CA SER A 358 -0.78 13.61 32.95
C SER A 358 -1.31 12.18 33.02
N LEU A 359 -0.39 11.21 33.12
CA LEU A 359 -0.75 9.79 33.23
C LEU A 359 -1.60 9.49 34.47
N LYS A 360 -1.38 10.23 35.57
CA LYS A 360 -2.15 10.08 36.81
C LYS A 360 -3.60 10.51 36.61
N ARG A 361 -3.82 11.68 35.99
CA ARG A 361 -5.18 12.19 35.70
C ARG A 361 -5.90 11.32 34.69
N LEU A 362 -5.23 10.93 33.61
CA LEU A 362 -5.79 10.01 32.60
C LEU A 362 -6.27 8.71 33.25
N LYS A 363 -5.41 8.08 34.07
CA LYS A 363 -5.76 6.82 34.73
C LYS A 363 -6.93 6.95 35.70
N ALA A 364 -7.04 8.08 36.41
CA ALA A 364 -8.17 8.35 37.30
C ALA A 364 -9.47 8.47 36.49
N LEU A 365 -9.47 9.28 35.44
CA LEU A 365 -10.63 9.53 34.58
C LEU A 365 -11.12 8.24 33.88
N LEU A 366 -10.19 7.44 33.34
CA LEU A 366 -10.56 6.18 32.67
C LEU A 366 -11.14 5.14 33.65
N ARG A 367 -10.74 5.17 34.93
CA ARG A 367 -11.30 4.29 35.97
C ARG A 367 -12.68 4.75 36.41
N GLU A 368 -12.85 6.04 36.61
CA GLU A 368 -14.14 6.66 36.94
C GLU A 368 -15.20 6.36 35.87
N ARG A 369 -14.79 6.34 34.59
CA ARG A 369 -15.65 6.01 33.45
C ARG A 369 -15.74 4.52 33.11
N GLU A 370 -15.21 3.65 33.97
CA GLU A 370 -15.19 2.19 33.77
C GLU A 370 -14.74 1.78 32.35
N VAL A 371 -13.69 2.42 31.83
CA VAL A 371 -13.13 2.06 30.53
C VAL A 371 -12.38 0.74 30.65
N GLY A 372 -12.64 -0.19 29.72
CA GLY A 372 -11.86 -1.41 29.51
C GLY A 372 -11.03 -1.39 28.24
N VAL A 373 -11.53 -0.73 27.19
CA VAL A 373 -10.86 -0.65 25.89
C VAL A 373 -10.42 0.78 25.62
N LEU A 374 -9.10 0.98 25.47
CA LEU A 374 -8.52 2.30 25.21
C LEU A 374 -7.84 2.34 23.84
N THR A 375 -8.37 3.16 22.94
CA THR A 375 -7.70 3.52 21.70
C THR A 375 -6.75 4.69 21.97
N VAL A 376 -5.44 4.47 21.84
CA VAL A 376 -4.44 5.53 22.02
C VAL A 376 -3.98 5.99 20.63
N LYS A 377 -4.22 7.26 20.33
CA LYS A 377 -3.75 7.96 19.14
C LYS A 377 -2.64 8.93 19.56
N LYS A 378 -1.60 9.10 18.73
CA LYS A 378 -0.52 10.03 19.03
C LYS A 378 -0.09 10.83 17.81
N ARG A 379 0.18 12.13 18.01
CA ARG A 379 0.84 12.99 17.04
C ARG A 379 1.53 14.13 17.77
N GLY A 380 2.85 14.23 17.67
CA GLY A 380 3.64 15.20 18.46
C GLY A 380 3.94 14.77 19.90
N SER A 381 3.73 13.49 20.24
CA SER A 381 4.02 12.91 21.56
C SER A 381 5.04 11.77 21.46
N ALA A 382 5.96 11.71 22.42
CA ALA A 382 6.99 10.67 22.54
C ALA A 382 6.48 9.40 23.25
N VAL A 383 5.23 9.39 23.73
CA VAL A 383 4.67 8.25 24.46
C VAL A 383 4.38 7.09 23.50
N GLU A 384 4.72 5.87 23.91
CA GLU A 384 4.38 4.67 23.16
C GLU A 384 2.95 4.18 23.47
N PRO A 385 2.07 4.03 22.46
CA PRO A 385 0.66 3.67 22.67
C PRO A 385 0.45 2.36 23.43
N GLU A 386 1.19 1.31 23.05
CA GLU A 386 1.09 -0.02 23.68
C GLU A 386 1.56 0.00 25.14
N GLU A 387 2.64 0.73 25.41
CA GLU A 387 3.13 0.90 26.77
C GLU A 387 2.09 1.66 27.63
N LEU A 388 1.50 2.72 27.09
CA LEU A 388 0.46 3.47 27.79
C LEU A 388 -0.74 2.57 28.13
N ARG A 389 -1.26 1.83 27.14
CA ARG A 389 -2.38 0.88 27.33
C ARG A 389 -2.09 -0.10 28.46
N ARG A 390 -0.92 -0.74 28.43
CA ARG A 390 -0.47 -1.69 29.46
C ARG A 390 -0.41 -1.07 30.86
N ARG A 391 0.03 0.18 30.98
CA ARG A 391 0.15 0.90 32.28
C ARG A 391 -1.21 1.27 32.89
N MET A 392 -2.27 1.40 32.07
CA MET A 392 -3.59 1.80 32.57
C MET A 392 -4.29 0.69 33.37
N LYS A 393 -4.09 -0.59 33.02
CA LYS A 393 -4.71 -1.77 33.67
C LYS A 393 -6.25 -1.65 33.76
N LEU A 394 -6.87 -1.40 32.62
CA LEU A 394 -8.31 -1.15 32.43
C LEU A 394 -9.11 -2.47 32.45
N LYS A 395 -10.36 -2.45 32.95
CA LYS A 395 -11.19 -3.65 33.15
C LYS A 395 -12.70 -3.45 32.98
N GLY A 396 -13.18 -2.25 32.68
CA GLY A 396 -14.62 -1.99 32.61
C GLY A 396 -15.23 -2.29 31.23
N PRO A 397 -16.56 -2.09 31.06
CA PRO A 397 -17.26 -2.44 29.83
C PRO A 397 -17.14 -1.37 28.73
N HIS A 398 -16.69 -0.16 29.06
CA HIS A 398 -16.72 0.97 28.14
C HIS A 398 -15.44 1.12 27.32
N ALA A 399 -15.54 1.86 26.22
CA ALA A 399 -14.42 2.20 25.35
C ALA A 399 -14.19 3.72 25.31
N ALA A 400 -12.93 4.13 25.18
CA ALA A 400 -12.56 5.53 24.99
C ALA A 400 -11.42 5.67 23.99
N THR A 401 -11.33 6.82 23.33
CA THR A 401 -10.17 7.22 22.54
C THR A 401 -9.44 8.35 23.26
N VAL A 402 -8.12 8.26 23.36
CA VAL A 402 -7.26 9.33 23.85
C VAL A 402 -6.26 9.73 22.78
N PHE A 403 -6.18 11.03 22.52
CA PHE A 403 -5.22 11.65 21.61
C PHE A 403 -4.12 12.30 22.44
N LEU A 404 -2.90 11.80 22.31
CA LEU A 404 -1.71 12.41 22.88
C LEU A 404 -1.10 13.35 21.85
N THR A 405 -1.27 14.64 22.05
CA THR A 405 -0.90 15.64 21.05
C THR A 405 -0.42 16.96 21.64
N ARG A 406 -0.33 18.00 20.80
CA ARG A 406 -0.06 19.37 21.22
C ARG A 406 -1.25 20.25 20.87
N VAL A 407 -1.55 21.19 21.76
CA VAL A 407 -2.47 22.30 21.51
C VAL A 407 -1.70 23.58 21.80
N ALA A 408 -1.55 24.43 20.77
CA ALA A 408 -0.76 25.66 20.84
C ALA A 408 0.63 25.47 21.52
N GLY A 409 1.36 24.43 21.14
CA GLY A 409 2.69 24.08 21.65
C GLY A 409 2.71 23.27 22.95
N ALA A 410 1.62 23.20 23.70
CA ALA A 410 1.57 22.50 24.98
C ALA A 410 1.20 21.01 24.83
N PRO A 411 1.89 20.06 25.49
CA PRO A 411 1.48 18.66 25.52
C PRO A 411 0.11 18.46 26.18
N THR A 412 -0.85 17.95 25.40
CA THR A 412 -2.26 17.85 25.77
C THR A 412 -2.79 16.44 25.49
N MET A 413 -3.75 16.01 26.31
CA MET A 413 -4.55 14.80 26.11
C MET A 413 -5.98 15.24 25.78
N LEU A 414 -6.47 14.81 24.63
CA LEU A 414 -7.89 14.93 24.29
C LEU A 414 -8.54 13.57 24.45
N LEU A 415 -9.68 13.51 25.13
CA LEU A 415 -10.48 12.28 25.25
C LEU A 415 -11.77 12.43 24.48
N GLY A 416 -12.26 11.32 23.94
CA GLY A 416 -13.48 11.31 23.18
C GLY A 416 -13.85 9.94 22.66
N HIS A 417 -14.79 9.92 21.72
CA HIS A 417 -15.24 8.73 21.02
C HIS A 417 -15.40 9.02 19.53
N PRO A 418 -15.28 8.01 18.65
CA PRO A 418 -15.61 8.17 17.24
C PRO A 418 -17.02 8.74 17.08
N VAL A 419 -17.21 9.64 16.13
CA VAL A 419 -18.56 10.04 15.71
C VAL A 419 -19.17 8.85 14.96
N SER A 420 -20.31 8.35 15.42
CA SER A 420 -21.03 7.28 14.75
C SER A 420 -21.37 7.70 13.33
N ARG A 421 -20.77 7.05 12.33
CA ARG A 421 -21.26 7.14 10.95
C ARG A 421 -22.56 6.34 10.87
N PRO A 422 -23.68 6.91 10.41
CA PRO A 422 -24.84 6.08 10.10
C PRO A 422 -24.42 5.02 9.07
N ASP A 423 -24.79 3.76 9.31
CA ASP A 423 -24.50 2.65 8.41
C ASP A 423 -25.05 2.98 7.01
N ARG A 424 -24.16 3.18 6.03
CA ARG A 424 -24.54 3.41 4.61
C ARG A 424 -25.10 2.16 3.92
N THR A 425 -25.41 1.09 4.66
CA THR A 425 -25.95 -0.17 4.14
C THR A 425 -27.46 -0.34 4.36
N ALA A 426 -28.14 0.58 5.05
CA ALA A 426 -29.59 0.53 5.25
C ALA A 426 -30.31 1.55 4.34
N GLY A 427 -30.25 1.37 3.03
CA GLY A 427 -30.80 2.34 2.06
C GLY A 427 -31.25 1.76 0.72
N THR A 428 -31.62 0.48 0.66
CA THR A 428 -32.26 -0.12 -0.52
C THR A 428 -33.35 -1.10 -0.11
N ALA A 429 -34.39 -0.60 0.55
CA ALA A 429 -35.63 -1.36 0.76
C ALA A 429 -36.82 -0.44 1.12
N GLN A 430 -37.14 0.57 0.30
CA GLN A 430 -38.49 1.17 0.30
C GLN A 430 -38.68 2.12 -0.89
N ALA A 431 -38.95 1.56 -2.07
CA ALA A 431 -39.57 2.28 -3.18
C ALA A 431 -40.13 1.32 -4.23
N ARG A 432 -41.05 0.42 -3.85
CA ARG A 432 -41.98 -0.25 -4.79
C ARG A 432 -43.28 -0.62 -4.08
N SER A 433 -44.15 0.37 -3.90
CA SER A 433 -45.60 0.15 -3.77
C SER A 433 -46.34 1.47 -3.91
N VAL A 434 -46.58 1.91 -5.16
CA VAL A 434 -47.80 2.68 -5.47
C VAL A 434 -48.36 2.16 -6.78
N SER A 435 -49.67 1.94 -6.72
CA SER A 435 -50.59 1.19 -7.56
C SER A 435 -50.73 1.66 -9.01
N SER A 436 -50.92 0.70 -9.91
CA SER A 436 -51.78 0.89 -11.10
C SER A 436 -53.24 0.66 -10.71
N SER A 437 -54.06 1.67 -10.87
CA SER A 437 -55.50 1.55 -11.03
C SER A 437 -55.98 2.74 -11.85
N ALA A 438 -56.72 2.43 -12.92
CA ALA A 438 -57.20 3.25 -14.03
C ALA A 438 -56.24 3.38 -15.23
#